data_AF-A0A1G5RX32-F1
#
_entry.id   AF-A0A1G5RX32-F1
#
_cell.length_a   1.000
_cell.length_b   1.000
_cell.length_c   1.000
_cell.angle_alpha   90.00
_cell.angle_beta   90.00
_cell.angle_gamma   90.00
#
_symmetry.space_group_name_H-M   'P 1'
#
loop_
_entity.id
_entity.type
_entity.pdbx_description
1 polymer ?
#
loop_
_entity_poly.entity_id
_entity_poly.type
_entity_poly.pdbx_seq_one_letter_code
_entity_poly.pdbx_strand_id
1 'polypeptide(L)'
;MTAGKGVFMKKFITKALAMALAVVIAITTFSTSSLAASAADTHRRDLTAEEIVTIKTMFKADQYAKYYPDVVKELGSDEQVLFNHFITFGIWEQRQPSVAFNVDVYASRNPDLQSVYGDDIVAYYIHYATHPVENGWRATPTPHDAIWNGCTIYSVYDFVKGQTGPKKGAIPVLTPNSHPRIDLV
;
A
#
# COMPACT_ATOMS: atom_id res chain seq x y z
N MET A 1 44.81 38.71 11.56
CA MET A 1 44.30 38.10 10.31
C MET A 1 44.44 36.60 10.52
N THR A 2 43.42 35.72 10.56
CA THR A 2 42.09 35.70 9.94
C THR A 2 41.23 34.65 10.68
N ALA A 3 39.91 34.76 10.56
CA ALA A 3 38.84 34.02 11.26
C ALA A 3 38.72 32.50 10.97
N GLY A 4 37.91 31.79 11.77
CA GLY A 4 37.39 30.46 11.39
C GLY A 4 36.59 29.72 12.48
N LYS A 5 35.28 29.54 12.27
CA LYS A 5 34.23 29.12 13.21
C LYS A 5 34.15 27.60 13.45
N GLY A 6 33.72 27.23 14.66
CA GLY A 6 32.56 26.34 14.89
C GLY A 6 32.76 24.82 14.79
N VAL A 7 32.55 24.13 15.91
CA VAL A 7 32.07 22.74 15.89
C VAL A 7 30.79 22.67 16.72
N PHE A 8 29.71 22.39 16.00
CA PHE A 8 28.32 22.39 16.40
C PHE A 8 28.01 21.20 17.31
N MET A 9 27.15 21.42 18.30
CA MET A 9 26.88 20.53 19.40
C MET A 9 25.57 19.72 19.17
N LYS A 10 25.65 18.43 19.54
CA LYS A 10 24.60 17.54 20.09
C LYS A 10 23.45 17.00 19.21
N LYS A 11 23.49 15.66 19.10
CA LYS A 11 22.39 14.68 19.18
C LYS A 11 21.21 14.86 18.21
N PHE A 12 21.29 14.14 17.10
CA PHE A 12 20.12 13.81 16.28
C PHE A 12 19.46 12.54 16.81
N ILE A 13 18.27 12.71 17.38
CA ILE A 13 17.36 11.65 17.77
C ILE A 13 16.73 11.07 16.50
N THR A 14 16.88 9.76 16.34
CA THR A 14 16.48 8.90 15.23
C THR A 14 14.98 9.00 14.95
N LYS A 15 14.59 9.36 13.72
CA LYS A 15 13.23 9.19 13.21
C LYS A 15 13.29 8.21 12.03
N ALA A 16 12.63 7.08 12.19
CA ALA A 16 12.48 6.06 11.16
C ALA A 16 11.68 6.62 9.98
N LEU A 17 12.25 6.54 8.79
CA LEU A 17 11.58 6.75 7.51
C LEU A 17 12.21 5.74 6.56
N ALA A 18 11.41 4.81 6.05
CA ALA A 18 11.86 3.75 5.16
C ALA A 18 12.30 4.38 3.83
N MET A 19 13.61 4.46 3.65
CA MET A 19 14.26 4.93 2.44
C MET A 19 14.72 3.70 1.64
N ALA A 20 14.22 3.53 0.43
CA ALA A 20 14.81 2.62 -0.55
C ALA A 20 14.75 3.24 -1.94
N LEU A 21 15.66 4.19 -2.19
CA LEU A 21 16.23 4.38 -3.52
C LEU A 21 17.74 4.52 -3.39
N ALA A 22 18.42 3.41 -3.64
CA ALA A 22 19.74 3.41 -4.24
C ALA A 22 19.94 2.06 -4.92
N VAL A 23 20.23 2.13 -6.21
CA VAL A 23 20.85 1.10 -7.05
C VAL A 23 21.77 0.19 -6.22
N VAL A 24 21.48 -1.12 -6.14
CA VAL A 24 22.40 -2.08 -5.49
C VAL A 24 23.01 -3.00 -6.54
N ILE A 25 24.16 -2.57 -7.05
CA ILE A 25 25.36 -3.40 -6.94
C ILE A 25 25.89 -3.18 -5.52
N ALA A 26 26.34 -4.26 -4.87
CA ALA A 26 27.03 -4.33 -3.57
C ALA A 26 26.21 -4.97 -2.44
N ILE A 27 26.37 -6.29 -2.42
CA ILE A 27 26.20 -7.20 -1.29
C ILE A 27 26.94 -6.64 -0.05
N THR A 28 26.43 -6.96 1.14
CA THR A 28 26.98 -6.75 2.50
C THR A 28 26.60 -5.45 3.22
N THR A 29 25.45 -5.47 3.90
CA THR A 29 25.31 -5.43 5.39
C THR A 29 23.88 -4.98 5.72
N PHE A 30 22.96 -5.93 5.89
CA PHE A 30 21.61 -5.64 6.39
C PHE A 30 21.34 -6.53 7.61
N SER A 31 21.66 -6.02 8.79
CA SER A 31 21.06 -6.51 10.03
C SER A 31 19.79 -5.70 10.24
N THR A 32 18.68 -6.42 10.18
CA THR A 32 17.30 -5.99 9.94
C THR A 32 16.67 -5.16 11.05
N SER A 33 15.96 -4.09 10.67
CA SER A 33 14.78 -3.59 11.38
C SER A 33 13.60 -4.53 11.10
N SER A 34 13.60 -5.72 11.71
CA SER A 34 12.79 -6.87 11.29
C SER A 34 11.30 -6.85 11.67
N LEU A 35 10.76 -5.83 12.34
CA LEU A 35 9.37 -5.88 12.79
C LEU A 35 8.35 -5.28 11.80
N ALA A 36 8.67 -4.20 11.09
CA ALA A 36 7.77 -3.62 10.08
C ALA A 36 7.99 -4.23 8.67
N ALA A 37 9.21 -4.69 8.38
CA ALA A 37 9.52 -5.40 7.14
C ALA A 37 8.88 -6.80 7.07
N SER A 38 8.63 -7.47 8.22
CA SER A 38 8.33 -8.91 8.21
C SER A 38 6.97 -9.30 7.62
N ALA A 39 5.94 -8.46 7.69
CA ALA A 39 4.61 -8.79 7.16
C ALA A 39 4.55 -8.66 5.63
N ALA A 40 5.13 -7.59 5.07
CA ALA A 40 5.22 -7.40 3.62
C ALA A 40 6.20 -8.40 2.97
N ASP A 41 7.31 -8.74 3.64
CA ASP A 41 8.28 -9.71 3.10
C ASP A 41 7.72 -11.12 2.94
N THR A 42 6.74 -11.51 3.78
CA THR A 42 6.18 -12.88 3.73
C THR A 42 5.34 -13.11 2.46
N HIS A 43 4.70 -12.07 1.92
CA HIS A 43 3.77 -12.17 0.79
C HIS A 43 4.36 -11.65 -0.52
N ARG A 44 5.54 -11.02 -0.46
CA ARG A 44 6.19 -10.41 -1.62
C ARG A 44 6.65 -11.47 -2.62
N ARG A 45 6.33 -11.24 -3.89
CA ARG A 45 6.87 -11.98 -5.03
C ARG A 45 7.24 -11.05 -6.17
N ASP A 46 7.97 -11.59 -7.15
CA ASP A 46 8.18 -10.88 -8.40
C ASP A 46 6.87 -10.80 -9.19
N LEU A 47 6.60 -9.60 -9.72
CA LEU A 47 5.48 -9.37 -10.62
C LEU A 47 5.90 -9.70 -12.04
N THR A 48 5.00 -10.34 -12.78
CA THR A 48 5.16 -10.56 -14.22
C THR A 48 5.03 -9.24 -14.99
N ALA A 49 5.54 -9.19 -16.22
CA ALA A 49 5.44 -8.01 -17.06
C ALA A 49 3.97 -7.65 -17.35
N GLU A 50 3.14 -8.67 -17.55
CA GLU A 50 1.70 -8.55 -17.80
C GLU A 50 0.97 -7.94 -16.60
N GLU A 51 1.32 -8.38 -15.38
CA GLU A 51 0.78 -7.81 -14.15
C GLU A 51 1.17 -6.34 -13.99
N ILE A 52 2.43 -5.99 -14.23
CA ILE A 52 2.91 -4.61 -14.14
C ILE A 52 2.15 -3.72 -15.13
N VAL A 53 2.00 -4.16 -16.39
CA VAL A 53 1.26 -3.42 -17.41
C VAL A 53 -0.20 -3.24 -17.01
N THR A 54 -0.83 -4.29 -16.50
CA THR A 54 -2.21 -4.26 -16.03
C THR A 54 -2.39 -3.29 -14.86
N ILE A 55 -1.55 -3.39 -13.84
CA ILE A 55 -1.59 -2.54 -12.64
C ILE A 55 -1.33 -1.07 -12.99
N LYS A 56 -0.47 -0.80 -13.98
CA LYS A 56 -0.21 0.56 -14.46
C LYS A 56 -1.47 1.30 -14.89
N THR A 57 -2.48 0.59 -15.43
CA THR A 57 -3.74 1.21 -15.86
C THR A 57 -4.53 1.87 -14.73
N MET A 58 -4.34 1.40 -13.49
CA MET A 58 -5.01 1.90 -12.29
C MET A 58 -4.22 3.01 -11.58
N PHE A 59 -2.93 3.16 -11.90
CA PHE A 59 -2.02 4.05 -11.18
C PHE A 59 -2.18 5.51 -11.62
N LYS A 60 -2.31 6.41 -10.66
CA LYS A 60 -2.40 7.86 -10.86
C LYS A 60 -1.34 8.55 -10.01
N ALA A 61 -0.23 8.94 -10.63
CA ALA A 61 0.95 9.46 -9.93
C ALA A 61 0.67 10.72 -9.09
N ASP A 62 -0.16 11.62 -9.61
CA ASP A 62 -0.60 12.83 -8.91
C ASP A 62 -1.36 12.50 -7.62
N GLN A 63 -2.26 11.52 -7.69
CA GLN A 63 -3.04 11.07 -6.53
C GLN A 63 -2.19 10.27 -5.55
N TYR A 64 -1.32 9.41 -6.06
CA TYR A 64 -0.39 8.63 -5.26
C TYR A 64 0.56 9.55 -4.47
N ALA A 65 1.11 10.57 -5.13
CA ALA A 65 1.95 11.58 -4.49
C ALA A 65 1.20 12.32 -3.37
N LYS A 66 -0.09 12.64 -3.58
CA LYS A 66 -0.93 13.30 -2.57
C LYS A 66 -1.22 12.40 -1.36
N TYR A 67 -1.48 11.11 -1.59
CA TYR A 67 -1.75 10.17 -0.50
C TYR A 67 -0.50 9.81 0.30
N TYR A 68 0.67 9.82 -0.34
CA TYR A 68 1.92 9.32 0.24
C TYR A 68 3.04 10.37 0.20
N PRO A 69 2.90 11.46 0.97
CA PRO A 69 3.91 12.50 1.04
C PRO A 69 5.23 12.00 1.64
N ASP A 70 5.21 10.90 2.40
CA ASP A 70 6.40 10.18 2.85
C ASP A 70 7.25 9.68 1.67
N VAL A 71 6.61 9.11 0.65
CA VAL A 71 7.29 8.62 -0.57
C VAL A 71 7.81 9.80 -1.38
N VAL A 72 7.00 10.85 -1.56
CA VAL A 72 7.39 12.06 -2.31
C VAL A 72 8.58 12.75 -1.67
N LYS A 73 8.62 12.81 -0.34
CA LYS A 73 9.71 13.43 0.41
C LYS A 73 11.05 12.76 0.15
N GLU A 74 11.08 11.44 -0.05
CA GLU A 74 12.31 10.67 -0.22
C GLU A 74 12.67 10.44 -1.70
N LEU A 75 11.67 10.28 -2.58
CA LEU A 75 11.88 9.88 -3.98
C LEU A 75 11.58 10.99 -5.00
N GLY A 76 10.94 12.09 -4.56
CA GLY A 76 10.40 13.11 -5.45
C GLY A 76 9.05 12.72 -6.04
N SER A 77 8.60 13.51 -7.02
CA SER A 77 7.27 13.41 -7.62
C SER A 77 7.26 12.94 -9.08
N ASP A 78 8.36 12.32 -9.54
CA ASP A 78 8.42 11.76 -10.90
C ASP A 78 7.48 10.56 -11.03
N GLU A 79 6.68 10.53 -12.10
CA GLU A 79 5.66 9.50 -12.32
C GLU A 79 6.26 8.09 -12.38
N GLN A 80 7.38 7.92 -13.09
CA GLN A 80 7.99 6.60 -13.25
C GLN A 80 8.61 6.13 -11.94
N VAL A 81 9.24 7.04 -11.18
CA VAL A 81 9.79 6.74 -9.86
C VAL A 81 8.69 6.33 -8.87
N LEU A 82 7.57 7.06 -8.84
CA LEU A 82 6.45 6.73 -7.96
C LEU A 82 5.77 5.42 -8.36
N PHE A 83 5.61 5.17 -9.67
CA PHE A 83 5.09 3.89 -10.14
C PHE A 83 6.02 2.73 -9.79
N ASN A 84 7.33 2.92 -9.97
CA ASN A 84 8.33 1.92 -9.59
C ASN A 84 8.27 1.63 -8.09
N HIS A 85 8.17 2.66 -7.24
CA HIS A 85 7.94 2.48 -5.81
C HIS A 85 6.65 1.68 -5.54
N PHE A 86 5.56 2.02 -6.22
CA PHE A 86 4.29 1.34 -6.02
C PHE A 86 4.38 -0.17 -6.32
N ILE A 87 4.97 -0.57 -7.44
CA ILE A 87 5.06 -1.99 -7.81
C ILE A 87 6.14 -2.76 -7.02
N THR A 88 7.15 -2.07 -6.48
CA THR A 88 8.22 -2.71 -5.70
C THR A 88 7.92 -2.79 -4.20
N PHE A 89 7.20 -1.82 -3.65
CA PHE A 89 6.88 -1.71 -2.23
C PHE A 89 5.40 -1.47 -1.97
N GLY A 90 4.80 -0.50 -2.66
CA GLY A 90 3.46 -0.01 -2.35
C GLY A 90 2.36 -1.09 -2.37
N ILE A 91 2.38 -2.02 -3.33
CA ILE A 91 1.45 -3.16 -3.37
C ILE A 91 1.55 -3.97 -2.08
N TRP A 92 2.77 -4.35 -1.67
CA TRP A 92 3.00 -5.19 -0.50
C TRP A 92 2.69 -4.49 0.82
N GLU A 93 2.73 -3.16 0.82
CA GLU A 93 2.30 -2.28 1.90
C GLU A 93 0.79 -1.97 1.88
N GLN A 94 0.02 -2.59 0.98
CA GLN A 94 -1.43 -2.36 0.79
C GLN A 94 -1.78 -0.89 0.44
N ARG A 95 -0.88 -0.20 -0.28
CA ARG A 95 -1.09 1.19 -0.72
C ARG A 95 -2.06 1.29 -1.91
N GLN A 96 -2.69 2.44 -2.03
CA GLN A 96 -3.70 2.76 -3.04
C GLN A 96 -3.02 3.35 -4.28
N PRO A 97 -3.20 2.77 -5.48
CA PRO A 97 -2.65 3.33 -6.72
C PRO A 97 -3.35 4.63 -7.14
N SER A 98 -4.57 4.88 -6.65
CA SER A 98 -5.40 6.04 -6.97
C SER A 98 -6.54 6.18 -5.95
N VAL A 99 -7.27 7.30 -5.98
CA VAL A 99 -8.46 7.56 -5.13
C VAL A 99 -9.60 6.57 -5.38
N ALA A 100 -9.59 5.89 -6.53
CA ALA A 100 -10.68 5.03 -6.98
C ALA A 100 -10.59 3.61 -6.41
N PHE A 101 -9.45 3.21 -5.84
CA PHE A 101 -9.20 1.82 -5.46
C PHE A 101 -8.38 1.67 -4.18
N ASN A 102 -8.96 0.96 -3.22
CA ASN A 102 -8.31 0.44 -2.03
C ASN A 102 -8.45 -1.09 -1.98
N VAL A 103 -7.31 -1.79 -1.92
CA VAL A 103 -7.25 -3.24 -2.02
C VAL A 103 -7.89 -3.96 -0.82
N ASP A 104 -7.71 -3.43 0.39
CA ASP A 104 -8.32 -3.99 1.61
C ASP A 104 -9.85 -3.88 1.55
N VAL A 105 -10.35 -2.72 1.11
CA VAL A 105 -11.79 -2.49 0.92
C VAL A 105 -12.32 -3.43 -0.16
N TYR A 106 -11.63 -3.53 -1.29
CA TYR A 106 -12.06 -4.39 -2.38
C TYR A 106 -12.07 -5.86 -1.96
N ALA A 107 -11.04 -6.35 -1.28
CA ALA A 107 -11.01 -7.71 -0.78
C ALA A 107 -12.11 -7.97 0.25
N SER A 108 -12.26 -7.09 1.25
CA SER A 108 -13.25 -7.24 2.32
C SER A 108 -14.69 -7.23 1.84
N ARG A 109 -14.98 -6.49 0.75
CA ARG A 109 -16.34 -6.33 0.22
C ARG A 109 -16.72 -7.27 -0.90
N ASN A 110 -15.83 -8.19 -1.27
CA ASN A 110 -16.08 -9.21 -2.28
C ASN A 110 -15.76 -10.61 -1.71
N PRO A 111 -16.66 -11.20 -0.88
CA PRO A 111 -16.44 -12.50 -0.23
C PRO A 111 -16.24 -13.66 -1.20
N ASP A 112 -16.83 -13.56 -2.39
CA ASP A 112 -16.62 -14.52 -3.47
C ASP A 112 -15.14 -14.54 -3.90
N LEU A 113 -14.50 -13.37 -4.02
CA LEU A 113 -13.08 -13.25 -4.34
C LEU A 113 -12.18 -13.68 -3.17
N GLN A 114 -12.58 -13.46 -1.92
CA GLN A 114 -11.85 -13.96 -0.73
C GLN A 114 -11.63 -15.47 -0.80
N SER A 115 -12.67 -16.22 -1.16
CA SER A 115 -12.57 -17.67 -1.27
C SER A 115 -11.60 -18.14 -2.37
N VAL A 116 -11.41 -17.32 -3.42
CA VAL A 116 -10.57 -17.66 -4.58
C VAL A 116 -9.12 -17.20 -4.39
N TYR A 117 -8.92 -15.97 -3.90
CA TYR A 117 -7.62 -15.32 -3.83
C TYR A 117 -6.97 -15.42 -2.45
N GLY A 118 -7.75 -15.45 -1.37
CA GLY A 118 -7.19 -15.42 -0.02
C GLY A 118 -6.33 -14.17 0.20
N ASP A 119 -5.07 -14.39 0.54
CA ASP A 119 -4.05 -13.36 0.80
C ASP A 119 -3.26 -12.93 -0.46
N ASP A 120 -3.61 -13.43 -1.66
CA ASP A 120 -3.00 -13.00 -2.92
C ASP A 120 -3.43 -11.57 -3.29
N ILE A 121 -2.73 -10.61 -2.74
CA ILE A 121 -2.97 -9.18 -2.93
C ILE A 121 -2.90 -8.75 -4.41
N VAL A 122 -2.01 -9.35 -5.19
CA VAL A 122 -1.84 -9.01 -6.60
C VAL A 122 -3.08 -9.43 -7.39
N ALA A 123 -3.66 -10.59 -7.07
CA ALA A 123 -4.89 -11.06 -7.73
C ALA A 123 -6.05 -10.06 -7.59
N TYR A 124 -6.17 -9.35 -6.46
CA TYR A 124 -7.19 -8.31 -6.28
C TYR A 124 -6.98 -7.09 -7.17
N TYR A 125 -5.73 -6.60 -7.30
CA TYR A 125 -5.40 -5.51 -8.23
C TYR A 125 -5.71 -5.92 -9.68
N ILE A 126 -5.27 -7.13 -10.06
CA ILE A 126 -5.49 -7.65 -11.42
C ILE A 126 -6.97 -7.82 -11.71
N HIS A 127 -7.74 -8.40 -10.78
CA HIS A 127 -9.18 -8.58 -10.96
C HIS A 127 -9.88 -7.23 -11.14
N TYR A 128 -9.55 -6.23 -10.32
CA TYR A 128 -10.12 -4.90 -10.46
C TYR A 128 -9.81 -4.26 -11.82
N ALA A 129 -8.56 -4.35 -12.28
CA ALA A 129 -8.14 -3.79 -13.56
C ALA A 129 -8.77 -4.49 -14.78
N THR A 130 -8.99 -5.80 -14.68
CA THR A 130 -9.38 -6.64 -15.84
C THR A 130 -10.88 -6.88 -15.95
N HIS A 131 -11.67 -6.61 -14.89
CA HIS A 131 -13.12 -6.86 -14.86
C HIS A 131 -13.95 -5.56 -14.73
N PRO A 132 -13.75 -4.53 -15.57
CA PRO A 132 -14.39 -3.21 -15.37
C PRO A 132 -15.92 -3.26 -15.45
N VAL A 133 -16.49 -4.13 -16.28
CA VAL A 133 -17.95 -4.30 -16.39
C VAL A 133 -18.53 -4.86 -15.11
N GLU A 134 -17.93 -5.92 -14.58
CA GLU A 134 -18.36 -6.55 -13.33
C GLU A 134 -18.21 -5.58 -12.14
N ASN A 135 -17.09 -4.84 -12.12
CA ASN A 135 -16.83 -3.83 -11.10
C ASN A 135 -17.80 -2.64 -11.17
N GLY A 136 -18.52 -2.45 -12.27
CA GLY A 136 -19.57 -1.43 -12.40
C GLY A 136 -20.77 -1.66 -11.49
N TRP A 137 -21.02 -2.91 -11.06
CA TRP A 137 -22.12 -3.26 -10.15
C TRP A 137 -21.63 -3.70 -8.77
N ARG A 138 -20.33 -3.95 -8.60
CA ARG A 138 -19.71 -4.20 -7.29
C ARG A 138 -19.64 -2.92 -6.48
N ALA A 139 -19.46 -3.10 -5.18
CA ALA A 139 -19.40 -1.97 -4.28
C ALA A 139 -18.12 -1.14 -4.48
N THR A 140 -18.23 0.19 -4.38
CA THR A 140 -17.12 1.12 -4.60
C THR A 140 -15.96 0.80 -3.66
N PRO A 141 -14.74 0.51 -4.18
CA PRO A 141 -13.62 0.08 -3.35
C PRO A 141 -12.89 1.27 -2.72
N THR A 142 -13.60 2.11 -1.98
CA THR A 142 -13.00 3.26 -1.29
C THR A 142 -13.29 3.19 0.21
N PRO A 143 -12.36 3.66 1.07
CA PRO A 143 -12.60 3.73 2.51
C PRO A 143 -13.84 4.57 2.85
N HIS A 144 -14.08 5.66 2.11
CA HIS A 144 -15.24 6.52 2.32
C HIS A 144 -16.56 5.75 2.13
N ASP A 145 -16.70 5.01 1.02
CA ASP A 145 -17.90 4.21 0.76
C ASP A 145 -18.06 3.09 1.80
N ALA A 146 -16.97 2.45 2.21
CA ALA A 146 -16.99 1.45 3.27
C ALA A 146 -17.52 2.00 4.60
N ILE A 147 -17.04 3.18 5.03
CA ILE A 147 -17.50 3.83 6.27
C ILE A 147 -18.98 4.19 6.16
N TRP A 148 -19.40 4.80 5.05
CA TRP A 148 -20.79 5.22 4.83
C TRP A 148 -21.78 4.05 4.87
N ASN A 149 -21.36 2.89 4.38
CA ASN A 149 -22.15 1.67 4.38
C ASN A 149 -21.94 0.81 5.64
N GLY A 150 -21.27 1.32 6.68
CA GLY A 150 -21.06 0.59 7.94
C GLY A 150 -20.28 -0.71 7.78
N CYS A 151 -19.37 -0.79 6.80
CA CYS A 151 -18.55 -1.96 6.53
C CYS A 151 -17.34 -2.02 7.49
N THR A 152 -17.01 -3.23 7.93
CA THR A 152 -15.74 -3.51 8.61
C THR A 152 -14.76 -4.07 7.59
N ILE A 153 -13.57 -3.49 7.52
CA ILE A 153 -12.53 -3.84 6.54
C ILE A 153 -11.36 -4.47 7.26
N TYR A 154 -10.85 -5.54 6.68
CA TYR A 154 -9.68 -6.27 7.13
C TYR A 154 -8.55 -6.11 6.10
N SER A 155 -7.32 -6.34 6.56
CA SER A 155 -6.16 -6.44 5.67
C SER A 155 -6.38 -7.59 4.70
N VAL A 156 -5.92 -7.46 3.44
CA VAL A 156 -5.93 -8.58 2.49
C VAL A 156 -5.23 -9.81 3.09
N TYR A 157 -4.16 -9.60 3.84
CA TYR A 157 -3.37 -10.65 4.49
C TYR A 157 -4.10 -11.35 5.67
N ASP A 158 -5.32 -10.95 5.99
CA ASP A 158 -6.18 -11.66 6.93
C ASP A 158 -7.09 -12.68 6.25
N PHE A 159 -7.17 -12.72 4.92
CA PHE A 159 -7.98 -13.71 4.22
C PHE A 159 -7.22 -15.01 3.94
N VAL A 160 -7.96 -16.11 3.85
CA VAL A 160 -7.41 -17.44 3.60
C VAL A 160 -8.20 -18.08 2.45
N LYS A 161 -7.48 -18.62 1.47
CA LYS A 161 -8.08 -19.28 0.32
C LYS A 161 -9.02 -20.41 0.76
N GLY A 162 -10.19 -20.47 0.14
CA GLY A 162 -11.28 -21.39 0.50
C GLY A 162 -12.14 -20.94 1.68
N GLN A 163 -11.87 -19.80 2.30
CA GLN A 163 -12.71 -19.23 3.37
C GLN A 163 -13.45 -17.98 2.87
N THR A 164 -14.65 -17.78 3.42
CA THR A 164 -15.38 -16.52 3.32
C THR A 164 -15.24 -15.77 4.63
N GLY A 165 -14.63 -14.59 4.59
CA GLY A 165 -14.30 -13.80 5.77
C GLY A 165 -12.84 -13.94 6.22
N PRO A 166 -12.40 -13.07 7.14
CA PRO A 166 -11.04 -13.07 7.63
C PRO A 166 -10.76 -14.24 8.58
N LYS A 167 -9.50 -14.61 8.73
CA LYS A 167 -9.02 -15.61 9.67
C LYS A 167 -9.44 -15.26 11.10
N LYS A 168 -9.68 -16.29 11.91
CA LYS A 168 -10.10 -16.13 13.30
C LYS A 168 -9.09 -15.26 14.07
N GLY A 169 -9.59 -14.19 14.70
CA GLY A 169 -8.77 -13.27 15.49
C GLY A 169 -8.16 -12.11 14.68
N ALA A 170 -8.46 -11.98 13.39
CA ALA A 170 -8.08 -10.82 12.60
C ALA A 170 -8.62 -9.51 13.21
N ILE A 171 -7.79 -8.47 13.14
CA ILE A 171 -8.12 -7.14 13.65
C ILE A 171 -8.46 -6.25 12.45
N PRO A 172 -9.61 -5.57 12.44
CA PRO A 172 -9.98 -4.75 11.31
C PRO A 172 -9.06 -3.53 11.16
N VAL A 173 -8.71 -3.21 9.91
CA VAL A 173 -7.95 -2.01 9.53
C VAL A 173 -8.85 -0.78 9.44
N LEU A 174 -10.15 -0.98 9.21
CA LEU A 174 -11.16 0.08 9.22
C LEU A 174 -12.45 -0.44 9.84
N THR A 175 -13.07 0.38 10.70
CA THR A 175 -14.34 0.06 11.33
C THR A 175 -15.38 1.14 11.01
N PRO A 176 -16.69 0.86 11.14
CA PRO A 176 -17.73 1.87 10.96
C PRO A 176 -17.57 3.09 11.88
N ASN A 177 -16.98 2.88 13.05
CA ASN A 177 -16.74 3.92 14.06
C ASN A 177 -15.43 4.68 13.84
N SER A 178 -14.69 4.36 12.78
CA SER A 178 -13.54 5.14 12.29
C SER A 178 -14.08 6.45 11.70
N HIS A 179 -14.55 7.35 12.57
CA HIS A 179 -15.15 8.62 12.19
C HIS A 179 -14.12 9.43 11.36
N PRO A 180 -14.46 9.91 10.15
CA PRO A 180 -13.65 10.91 9.50
C PRO A 180 -13.75 12.16 10.35
N ARG A 181 -12.70 12.54 11.08
CA ARG A 181 -12.58 13.96 11.43
C ARG A 181 -12.63 14.70 10.09
N ILE A 182 -13.64 15.55 9.96
CA ILE A 182 -13.86 16.37 8.77
C ILE A 182 -12.68 17.32 8.68
N ASP A 183 -11.66 16.87 7.96
CA ASP A 183 -10.51 17.67 7.57
C ASP A 183 -10.44 17.60 6.03
N LEU A 184 -11.57 17.89 5.36
CA LEU A 184 -11.54 18.35 3.97
C LEU A 184 -10.99 19.77 4.00
N VAL A 185 -9.71 19.91 3.67
CA VAL A 185 -9.09 21.18 3.26
C VAL A 185 -8.54 21.01 1.86
#